data_AF-A0AAV0CHN8-F1
#
_entry.id   AF-A0AAV0CHN8-F1
#
_cell.length_a   1.000
_cell.length_b   1.000
_cell.length_c   1.000
_cell.angle_alpha   90.00
_cell.angle_beta   90.00
_cell.angle_gamma   90.00
#
_symmetry.space_group_name_H-M   'P 1'
#
loop_
_entity.id
_entity.type
_entity.pdbx_description
1 polymer ?
#
loop_
_entity_poly.entity_id
_entity_poly.type
_entity_poly.pdbx_seq_one_letter_code
_entity_poly.pdbx_strand_id
1 'polypeptide(L)'
;MACLFPPRMSVRMCKPEMVTPKTPTPREKKPLSDVDDQASLRYQLPMLWFYKSKTAAAASKLGRNVDDPASLIREGLAKALVFYYPLAGRLLEGPKKKLIVDCTGEGVLFVRAEANLSLEELGRFVQAPCPYLKKLVYRVPGADGITGAPLLLFQVTRFTCGGFALGLMFNHTIMDGYGVVLFLTAVCELATGGALAPSVLPVWERELLTSDAGAESSTSGAMRADEHAMYSSNNNNKKRRRHFKLLDLERWASMVMNFDKMAANPRYFFFSNKLKPFFLRRSFTLGPREILALKAHASAAGEQIPGRYCTTFEVVVACLWKCRTIGLQPDPNATVRVT
;
A
#
# COMPACT_ATOMS: atom_id res chain seq x y z
N MET A 1 -26.49 -21.75 11.14
CA MET A 1 -25.32 -22.62 10.92
C MET A 1 -24.30 -21.82 10.11
N ALA A 2 -23.13 -21.48 10.67
CA ALA A 2 -22.15 -20.66 9.93
C ALA A 2 -21.49 -21.50 8.83
N CYS A 3 -21.50 -21.02 7.58
CA CYS A 3 -20.92 -21.76 6.46
C CYS A 3 -19.41 -21.94 6.66
N LEU A 4 -18.96 -23.19 6.65
CA LEU A 4 -17.54 -23.54 6.84
C LEU A 4 -16.70 -23.19 5.61
N PHE A 5 -17.31 -23.16 4.42
CA PHE A 5 -16.64 -22.94 3.15
C PHE A 5 -17.11 -21.65 2.45
N PRO A 6 -16.24 -20.96 1.71
CA PRO A 6 -16.63 -19.78 0.94
C PRO A 6 -17.63 -20.16 -0.17
N PRO A 7 -18.78 -19.47 -0.29
CA PRO A 7 -19.72 -19.73 -1.38
C PRO A 7 -19.08 -19.53 -2.77
N ARG A 8 -19.57 -20.28 -3.75
CA ARG A 8 -19.05 -20.22 -5.12
C ARG A 8 -19.52 -18.94 -5.81
N MET A 9 -18.66 -17.95 -5.84
CA MET A 9 -18.91 -16.70 -6.57
C MET A 9 -18.48 -16.79 -8.04
N SER A 10 -19.35 -16.38 -8.95
CA SER A 10 -19.04 -16.02 -10.34
C SER A 10 -19.09 -14.50 -10.48
N VAL A 11 -18.16 -13.94 -11.27
CA VAL A 11 -18.09 -12.51 -11.55
C VAL A 11 -18.08 -12.32 -13.06
N ARG A 12 -19.09 -11.64 -13.59
CA ARG A 12 -19.18 -11.23 -14.99
C ARG A 12 -18.59 -9.83 -15.13
N MET A 13 -17.42 -9.72 -15.76
CA MET A 13 -16.76 -8.44 -16.01
C MET A 13 -17.20 -7.86 -17.35
N CYS A 14 -17.45 -6.56 -17.38
CA CYS A 14 -17.55 -5.79 -18.62
C CYS A 14 -16.16 -5.62 -19.24
N LYS A 15 -16.11 -5.16 -20.50
CA LYS A 15 -14.86 -4.78 -21.16
C LYS A 15 -14.14 -3.71 -20.32
N PRO A 16 -12.83 -3.84 -20.07
CA PRO A 16 -12.06 -2.76 -19.43
C PRO A 16 -12.08 -1.48 -20.25
N GLU A 17 -12.21 -0.36 -19.56
CA GLU A 17 -12.25 0.98 -20.14
C GLU A 17 -11.14 1.84 -19.53
N MET A 18 -10.74 2.88 -20.27
CA MET A 18 -9.78 3.86 -19.79
C MET A 18 -10.53 5.10 -19.31
N VAL A 19 -10.28 5.51 -18.07
CA VAL A 19 -10.84 6.74 -17.49
C VAL A 19 -9.76 7.81 -17.49
N THR A 20 -9.92 8.78 -18.37
CA THR A 20 -9.00 9.92 -18.52
C THR A 20 -9.40 11.06 -17.56
N PRO A 21 -8.47 11.99 -17.26
CA PRO A 21 -8.82 13.26 -16.63
C PRO A 21 -9.96 13.96 -17.39
N LYS A 22 -10.87 14.61 -16.65
CA LYS A 22 -12.06 15.28 -17.21
C LYS A 22 -11.72 16.46 -18.10
N THR A 23 -10.61 17.13 -17.82
CA THR A 23 -10.06 18.24 -18.60
C THR A 23 -8.60 17.94 -18.96
N PRO A 24 -8.03 18.60 -19.99
CA PRO A 24 -6.61 18.48 -20.28
C PRO A 24 -5.74 18.78 -19.06
N THR A 25 -4.69 18.00 -18.87
CA THR A 25 -3.74 18.12 -17.76
C THR A 25 -2.32 18.30 -18.28
N PRO A 26 -1.39 18.86 -17.47
CA PRO A 26 0.00 19.04 -17.88
C PRO A 26 0.64 17.75 -18.40
N ARG A 27 1.38 17.87 -19.50
CA ARG A 27 2.20 16.81 -20.09
C ARG A 27 3.65 17.04 -19.69
N GLU A 28 4.10 16.30 -18.69
CA GLU A 28 5.43 16.48 -18.11
C GLU A 28 5.96 15.17 -17.53
N LYS A 29 7.24 15.17 -17.18
CA LYS A 29 7.89 14.05 -16.51
C LYS A 29 8.18 14.41 -15.06
N LYS A 30 7.71 13.59 -14.13
CA LYS A 30 7.87 13.81 -12.71
C LYS A 30 8.71 12.72 -12.06
N PRO A 31 9.96 13.01 -11.64
CA PRO A 31 10.81 12.02 -10.99
C PRO A 31 10.23 11.63 -9.62
N LEU A 32 10.32 10.35 -9.28
CA LEU A 32 9.98 9.87 -7.94
C LEU A 32 11.08 10.24 -6.93
N SER A 33 10.73 10.30 -5.64
CA SER A 33 11.72 10.53 -4.58
C SER A 33 12.60 9.29 -4.36
N ASP A 34 13.64 9.40 -3.54
CA ASP A 34 14.48 8.25 -3.20
C ASP A 34 13.74 7.25 -2.29
N VAL A 35 12.75 7.72 -1.51
CA VAL A 35 11.89 6.86 -0.69
C VAL A 35 10.97 6.02 -1.56
N ASP A 36 10.44 6.60 -2.62
CA ASP A 36 9.47 5.96 -3.52
C ASP A 36 10.10 5.00 -4.52
N ASP A 37 11.36 5.25 -4.88
CA ASP A 37 12.08 4.53 -5.93
C ASP A 37 12.69 3.19 -5.46
N GLN A 38 12.51 2.87 -4.17
CA GLN A 38 13.02 1.65 -3.55
C GLN A 38 12.53 0.39 -4.26
N ALA A 39 13.44 -0.55 -4.52
CA ALA A 39 13.12 -1.81 -5.19
C ALA A 39 12.02 -2.62 -4.48
N SER A 40 11.93 -2.52 -3.15
CA SER A 40 10.90 -3.18 -2.34
C SER A 40 9.48 -2.67 -2.61
N LEU A 41 9.32 -1.47 -3.17
CA LEU A 41 8.02 -0.86 -3.49
C LEU A 41 7.56 -1.11 -4.93
N ARG A 42 8.42 -1.70 -5.78
CA ARG A 42 8.18 -1.91 -7.21
C ARG A 42 7.26 -3.09 -7.50
N TYR A 43 6.04 -3.04 -6.95
CA TYR A 43 5.02 -4.05 -7.14
C TYR A 43 3.61 -3.44 -7.11
N GLN A 44 2.65 -4.18 -7.67
CA GLN A 44 1.25 -3.82 -7.63
C GLN A 44 0.58 -4.32 -6.36
N LEU A 45 0.09 -3.41 -5.51
CA LEU A 45 -0.61 -3.71 -4.27
C LEU A 45 -2.13 -3.78 -4.51
N PRO A 46 -2.80 -4.91 -4.18
CA PRO A 46 -4.25 -5.02 -4.25
C PRO A 46 -4.92 -4.53 -2.96
N MET A 47 -5.96 -3.72 -3.10
CA MET A 47 -6.85 -3.27 -2.03
C MET A 47 -8.30 -3.60 -2.38
N LEU A 48 -9.11 -3.88 -1.36
CA LEU A 48 -10.49 -4.31 -1.53
C LEU A 48 -11.37 -3.75 -0.42
N TRP A 49 -12.46 -3.08 -0.80
CA TRP A 49 -13.49 -2.59 0.11
C TRP A 49 -14.86 -3.13 -0.29
N PHE A 50 -15.73 -3.32 0.70
CA PHE A 50 -17.11 -3.74 0.51
C PHE A 50 -18.07 -2.68 1.05
N TYR A 51 -19.08 -2.33 0.27
CA TYR A 51 -20.07 -1.32 0.59
C TYR A 51 -21.46 -1.93 0.53
N LYS A 52 -22.16 -1.90 1.66
CA LYS A 52 -23.55 -2.34 1.72
C LYS A 52 -24.45 -1.32 1.02
N SER A 53 -25.47 -1.83 0.35
CA SER A 53 -26.54 -0.96 -0.14
C SER A 53 -27.25 -0.31 1.05
N LYS A 54 -27.40 1.01 1.04
CA LYS A 54 -28.42 1.67 1.86
C LYS A 54 -29.73 1.31 1.18
N THR A 55 -30.52 0.43 1.81
CA THR A 55 -31.73 -0.22 1.28
C THR A 55 -32.53 0.62 0.28
N ALA A 56 -33.15 -0.05 -0.70
CA ALA A 56 -34.14 0.55 -1.61
C ALA A 56 -35.22 1.39 -0.87
N ALA A 57 -35.48 1.11 0.42
CA ALA A 57 -36.38 1.88 1.29
C ALA A 57 -35.89 3.30 1.67
N ALA A 58 -34.58 3.56 1.70
CA ALA A 58 -34.03 4.89 1.94
C ALA A 58 -33.99 5.73 0.65
N ALA A 59 -33.75 5.09 -0.49
CA ALA A 59 -33.77 5.73 -1.80
C ALA A 59 -35.18 6.13 -2.26
N SER A 60 -36.19 5.29 -2.00
CA SER A 60 -37.59 5.60 -2.30
C SER A 60 -38.13 6.75 -1.46
N LYS A 61 -37.70 6.90 -0.20
CA LYS A 61 -38.06 8.03 0.66
C LYS A 61 -37.48 9.37 0.23
N LEU A 62 -36.46 9.38 -0.62
CA LEU A 62 -35.71 10.57 -0.98
C LEU A 62 -35.93 11.00 -2.44
N GLY A 63 -36.79 10.29 -3.19
CA GLY A 63 -37.09 10.58 -4.59
C GLY A 63 -35.87 10.57 -5.52
N ARG A 64 -34.74 10.01 -5.08
CA ARG A 64 -33.49 9.97 -5.84
C ARG A 64 -33.37 8.61 -6.52
N ASN A 65 -33.20 8.63 -7.84
CA ASN A 65 -32.62 7.47 -8.53
C ASN A 65 -31.27 7.18 -7.90
N VAL A 66 -31.06 5.94 -7.45
CA VAL A 66 -29.74 5.52 -6.98
C VAL A 66 -28.89 5.32 -8.22
N ASP A 67 -28.03 6.28 -8.51
CA ASP A 67 -27.07 6.15 -9.61
C ASP A 67 -26.20 4.89 -9.40
N ASP A 68 -25.93 4.19 -10.50
CA ASP A 68 -25.08 3.01 -10.50
C ASP A 68 -23.72 3.34 -9.86
N PRO A 69 -23.28 2.64 -8.80
CA PRO A 69 -22.03 2.96 -8.09
C PRO A 69 -20.81 3.00 -9.02
N ALA A 70 -20.76 2.14 -10.04
CA ALA A 70 -19.68 2.17 -11.01
C ALA A 70 -19.66 3.47 -11.81
N SER A 71 -20.81 3.98 -12.20
CA SER A 71 -20.95 5.24 -12.93
C SER A 71 -20.52 6.45 -12.08
N LEU A 72 -20.95 6.51 -10.81
CA LEU A 72 -20.54 7.56 -9.86
C LEU A 72 -19.03 7.56 -9.61
N ILE A 73 -18.45 6.38 -9.34
CA ILE A 73 -17.01 6.26 -9.08
C ILE A 73 -16.22 6.62 -10.33
N ARG A 74 -16.66 6.18 -11.52
CA ARG A 74 -16.04 6.53 -12.80
C ARG A 74 -16.03 8.04 -13.03
N GLU A 75 -17.14 8.72 -12.75
CA GLU A 75 -17.23 10.18 -12.87
C GLU A 75 -16.31 10.89 -11.87
N GLY A 76 -16.35 10.48 -10.60
CA GLY A 76 -15.47 11.00 -9.55
C GLY A 76 -13.99 10.82 -9.89
N LEU A 77 -13.61 9.66 -10.45
CA LEU A 77 -12.26 9.39 -10.92
C LEU A 77 -11.83 10.37 -12.01
N ALA A 78 -12.65 10.57 -13.04
CA ALA A 78 -12.32 11.50 -14.12
C ALA A 78 -12.08 12.93 -13.59
N LYS A 79 -12.89 13.38 -12.62
CA LYS A 79 -12.72 14.70 -11.97
C LYS A 79 -11.48 14.73 -11.08
N ALA A 80 -11.27 13.71 -10.24
CA ALA A 80 -10.13 13.66 -9.33
C ALA A 80 -8.79 13.61 -10.07
N LEU A 81 -8.74 12.93 -11.23
CA LEU A 81 -7.54 12.86 -12.08
C LEU A 81 -7.15 14.21 -12.72
N VAL A 82 -7.98 15.25 -12.63
CA VAL A 82 -7.53 16.61 -12.99
C VAL A 82 -6.51 17.12 -11.97
N PHE A 83 -6.77 16.90 -10.68
CA PHE A 83 -5.90 17.30 -9.57
C PHE A 83 -4.76 16.31 -9.37
N TYR A 84 -5.08 15.02 -9.42
CA TYR A 84 -4.13 13.90 -9.27
C TYR A 84 -3.63 13.41 -10.63
N TYR A 85 -3.36 14.32 -11.57
CA TYR A 85 -3.03 13.98 -12.96
C TYR A 85 -1.80 13.08 -13.16
N PRO A 86 -0.77 13.04 -12.28
CA PRO A 86 0.30 12.07 -12.44
C PRO A 86 -0.19 10.61 -12.41
N LEU A 87 -1.30 10.33 -11.71
CA LEU A 87 -1.89 8.99 -11.64
C LEU A 87 -2.49 8.51 -12.96
N ALA A 88 -2.79 9.43 -13.89
CA ALA A 88 -3.23 9.12 -15.24
C ALA A 88 -2.04 8.86 -16.21
N GLY A 89 -0.81 8.91 -15.73
CA GLY A 89 0.41 8.67 -16.50
C GLY A 89 0.86 7.22 -16.52
N ARG A 90 2.13 7.02 -16.90
CA ARG A 90 2.84 5.73 -16.88
C ARG A 90 4.17 5.88 -16.19
N LEU A 91 4.63 4.82 -15.52
CA LEU A 91 6.00 4.80 -15.02
C LEU A 91 6.98 4.42 -16.13
N LEU A 92 8.04 5.19 -16.20
CA LEU A 92 9.22 4.94 -17.00
C LEU A 92 10.40 4.66 -16.06
N GLU A 93 11.31 3.81 -16.54
CA GLU A 93 12.61 3.62 -15.91
C GLU A 93 13.66 4.43 -16.67
N GLY A 94 14.25 5.40 -15.99
CA GLY A 94 15.32 6.25 -16.52
C GLY A 94 16.72 5.70 -16.25
N PRO A 95 17.77 6.49 -16.52
CA PRO A 95 19.15 6.14 -16.19
C PRO A 95 19.29 5.77 -14.70
N LYS A 96 20.19 4.82 -14.39
CA LYS A 96 20.40 4.29 -13.03
C LYS A 96 19.13 3.70 -12.40
N LYS A 97 18.19 3.23 -13.23
CA LYS A 97 16.89 2.69 -12.83
C LYS A 97 15.96 3.69 -12.13
N LYS A 98 16.24 5.00 -12.16
CA LYS A 98 15.40 6.00 -11.47
C LYS A 98 14.00 6.02 -12.08
N LEU A 99 12.98 5.83 -11.25
CA LEU A 99 11.59 5.87 -11.73
C LEU A 99 11.10 7.31 -11.94
N ILE A 100 10.42 7.48 -13.07
CA ILE A 100 9.84 8.75 -13.50
C ILE A 100 8.41 8.49 -13.94
N VAL A 101 7.48 9.33 -13.49
CA VAL A 101 6.11 9.32 -14.01
C VAL A 101 6.08 10.18 -15.27
N ASP A 102 5.75 9.57 -16.40
CA ASP A 102 5.37 10.29 -17.61
C ASP A 102 3.88 10.61 -17.52
N CYS A 103 3.55 11.88 -17.32
CA CYS A 103 2.18 12.37 -17.18
C CYS A 103 1.49 12.44 -18.55
N THR A 104 1.28 11.29 -19.19
CA THR A 104 0.64 11.15 -20.51
C THR A 104 -0.86 11.43 -20.48
N GLY A 105 -1.48 11.46 -19.30
CA GLY A 105 -2.92 11.61 -19.09
C GLY A 105 -3.77 10.59 -19.85
N GLU A 106 -3.18 9.46 -20.25
CA GLU A 106 -3.89 8.34 -20.87
C GLU A 106 -4.97 7.78 -19.94
N GLY A 107 -4.84 7.97 -18.63
CA GLY A 107 -5.86 7.61 -17.66
C GLY A 107 -5.55 6.34 -16.88
N VAL A 108 -6.56 5.90 -16.15
CA VAL A 108 -6.55 4.71 -15.29
C VAL A 108 -7.47 3.64 -15.85
N LEU A 109 -7.15 2.37 -15.61
CA LEU A 109 -8.01 1.28 -16.08
C LEU A 109 -9.21 1.12 -15.15
N PHE A 110 -10.41 0.96 -15.72
CA PHE A 110 -11.66 0.82 -14.98
C PHE A 110 -12.47 -0.36 -15.52
N VAL A 111 -12.94 -1.22 -14.62
CA VAL A 111 -13.72 -2.41 -14.96
C VAL A 111 -14.99 -2.43 -14.13
N ARG A 112 -16.14 -2.40 -14.80
CA ARG A 112 -17.42 -2.72 -14.17
C ARG A 112 -17.63 -4.23 -14.16
N ALA A 113 -18.20 -4.77 -13.09
CA ALA A 113 -18.51 -6.19 -12.98
C ALA A 113 -19.79 -6.44 -12.16
N GLU A 114 -20.35 -7.63 -12.31
CA GLU A 114 -21.50 -8.12 -11.53
C GLU A 114 -21.19 -9.48 -10.92
N ALA A 115 -21.50 -9.66 -9.64
CA ALA A 115 -21.40 -10.92 -8.93
C ALA A 115 -22.78 -11.57 -8.78
N ASN A 116 -22.81 -12.90 -8.86
CA ASN A 116 -24.05 -13.69 -8.73
C ASN A 116 -24.50 -13.93 -7.28
N LEU A 117 -23.91 -13.24 -6.29
CA LEU A 117 -24.21 -13.38 -4.86
C LEU A 117 -24.55 -12.02 -4.26
N SER A 118 -25.15 -12.03 -3.08
CA SER A 118 -25.30 -10.89 -2.17
C SER A 118 -24.09 -10.78 -1.22
N LEU A 119 -23.88 -9.61 -0.62
CA LEU A 119 -22.87 -9.44 0.42
C LEU A 119 -23.21 -10.25 1.69
N GLU A 120 -24.49 -10.44 1.96
CA GLU A 120 -25.01 -11.23 3.08
C GLU A 120 -24.61 -12.70 2.94
N GLU A 121 -24.73 -13.26 1.72
CA GLU A 121 -24.27 -14.63 1.42
C GLU A 121 -22.76 -14.79 1.58
N LEU A 122 -21.96 -13.75 1.30
CA LEU A 122 -20.52 -13.80 1.56
C LEU A 122 -20.19 -13.87 3.06
N GLY A 123 -21.03 -13.27 3.91
CA GLY A 123 -20.89 -13.30 5.37
C GLY A 123 -19.47 -12.93 5.84
N ARG A 124 -18.85 -13.82 6.62
CA ARG A 124 -17.49 -13.60 7.17
C ARG A 124 -16.37 -13.61 6.12
N PHE A 125 -16.61 -14.13 4.91
CA PHE A 125 -15.58 -14.27 3.87
C PHE A 125 -15.20 -12.94 3.21
N VAL A 126 -15.88 -11.84 3.57
CA VAL A 126 -15.44 -10.47 3.23
C VAL A 126 -14.23 -10.02 4.04
N GLN A 127 -13.95 -10.65 5.18
CA GLN A 127 -12.79 -10.36 6.03
C GLN A 127 -11.51 -10.96 5.44
N ALA A 128 -10.36 -10.38 5.80
CA ALA A 128 -9.07 -10.96 5.44
C ALA A 128 -8.87 -12.31 6.17
N PRO A 129 -8.24 -13.32 5.55
CA PRO A 129 -7.93 -13.39 4.12
C PRO A 129 -9.20 -13.59 3.29
N CYS A 130 -9.49 -12.65 2.39
CA CYS A 130 -10.65 -12.74 1.52
C CYS A 130 -10.35 -13.71 0.36
N PRO A 131 -11.07 -14.84 0.22
CA PRO A 131 -10.81 -15.84 -0.82
C PRO A 131 -11.17 -15.32 -2.22
N TYR A 132 -11.88 -14.20 -2.31
CA TYR A 132 -12.37 -13.63 -3.56
C TYR A 132 -11.48 -12.52 -4.14
N LEU A 133 -10.35 -12.20 -3.51
CA LEU A 133 -9.48 -11.08 -3.92
C LEU A 133 -9.17 -11.10 -5.42
N LYS A 134 -8.80 -12.26 -5.98
CA LYS A 134 -8.48 -12.42 -7.42
C LYS A 134 -9.68 -12.24 -8.35
N LYS A 135 -10.91 -12.36 -7.86
CA LYS A 135 -12.15 -12.16 -8.62
C LYS A 135 -12.65 -10.72 -8.53
N LEU A 136 -12.30 -10.02 -7.44
CA LEU A 136 -12.82 -8.69 -7.12
C LEU A 136 -11.82 -7.56 -7.35
N VAL A 137 -10.53 -7.89 -7.55
CA VAL A 137 -9.48 -6.94 -7.94
C VAL A 137 -8.95 -7.35 -9.30
N TYR A 138 -9.20 -6.51 -10.31
CA TYR A 138 -8.78 -6.79 -11.67
C TYR A 138 -7.25 -6.74 -11.78
N ARG A 139 -6.71 -7.68 -12.55
CA ARG A 139 -5.30 -7.73 -12.97
C ARG A 139 -5.28 -7.84 -14.48
N VAL A 140 -4.44 -7.05 -15.13
CA VAL A 140 -4.19 -7.23 -16.57
C VAL A 140 -3.45 -8.57 -16.75
N PRO A 141 -4.00 -9.55 -17.50
CA PRO A 141 -3.35 -10.83 -17.70
C PRO A 141 -1.96 -10.67 -18.32
N GLY A 142 -0.95 -11.32 -17.75
CA GLY A 142 0.43 -11.27 -18.24
C GLY A 142 1.17 -9.94 -17.97
N ALA A 143 0.54 -8.97 -17.33
CA ALA A 143 1.21 -7.75 -16.89
C ALA A 143 1.71 -7.91 -15.44
N ASP A 144 2.97 -8.30 -15.32
CA ASP A 144 3.65 -8.42 -14.01
C ASP A 144 4.61 -7.25 -13.75
N GLY A 145 4.82 -6.39 -14.75
CA GLY A 145 5.69 -5.22 -14.68
C GLY A 145 4.97 -3.97 -14.15
N ILE A 146 5.75 -3.03 -13.64
CA ILE A 146 5.26 -1.74 -13.15
C ILE A 146 5.44 -0.58 -14.14
N THR A 147 6.29 -0.75 -15.14
CA THR A 147 6.58 0.25 -16.17
C THR A 147 5.64 0.10 -17.36
N GLY A 148 5.25 1.22 -17.98
CA GLY A 148 4.35 1.24 -19.15
C GLY A 148 2.90 0.80 -18.88
N ALA A 149 2.60 0.22 -17.71
CA ALA A 149 1.26 -0.14 -17.29
C ALA A 149 0.50 1.05 -16.66
N PRO A 150 -0.85 1.07 -16.71
CA PRO A 150 -1.64 2.02 -15.93
C PRO A 150 -1.28 1.97 -14.45
N LEU A 151 -1.11 3.14 -13.84
CA LEU A 151 -0.69 3.23 -12.42
C LEU A 151 -1.77 2.77 -11.46
N LEU A 152 -3.03 2.91 -11.85
CA LEU A 152 -4.21 2.49 -11.10
C LEU A 152 -5.13 1.64 -11.97
N LEU A 153 -5.69 0.60 -11.35
CA LEU A 153 -6.72 -0.26 -11.93
C LEU A 153 -7.87 -0.39 -10.93
N PHE A 154 -9.06 -0.01 -11.36
CA PHE A 154 -10.29 -0.05 -10.59
C PHE A 154 -11.19 -1.16 -11.09
N GLN A 155 -11.76 -1.94 -10.16
CA GLN A 155 -12.87 -2.84 -10.44
C GLN A 155 -14.03 -2.52 -9.50
N VAL A 156 -15.20 -2.19 -10.06
CA VAL A 156 -16.43 -2.02 -9.29
C VAL A 156 -17.34 -3.21 -9.56
N THR A 157 -17.53 -4.06 -8.55
CA THR A 157 -18.34 -5.28 -8.68
C THR A 157 -19.65 -5.13 -7.92
N ARG A 158 -20.79 -5.07 -8.61
CA ARG A 158 -22.12 -4.99 -8.00
C ARG A 158 -22.61 -6.38 -7.60
N PHE A 159 -23.19 -6.50 -6.41
CA PHE A 159 -23.80 -7.72 -5.87
C PHE A 159 -25.32 -7.70 -6.04
N THR A 160 -25.97 -8.86 -5.94
CA THR A 160 -27.42 -9.00 -6.14
C THR A 160 -28.26 -8.19 -5.13
N CYS A 161 -27.73 -7.96 -3.91
CA CYS A 161 -28.36 -7.11 -2.90
C CYS A 161 -28.21 -5.59 -3.16
N GLY A 162 -27.61 -5.21 -4.30
CA GLY A 162 -27.34 -3.82 -4.65
C GLY A 162 -26.11 -3.21 -3.97
N GLY A 163 -25.48 -3.92 -3.02
CA GLY A 163 -24.16 -3.55 -2.51
C GLY A 163 -23.08 -3.73 -3.58
N PHE A 164 -21.86 -3.24 -3.32
CA PHE A 164 -20.75 -3.38 -4.25
C PHE A 164 -19.41 -3.58 -3.55
N ALA A 165 -18.44 -4.13 -4.29
CA ALA A 165 -17.03 -4.17 -3.91
C ALA A 165 -16.24 -3.21 -4.80
N LEU A 166 -15.32 -2.48 -4.19
CA LEU A 166 -14.32 -1.66 -4.86
C LEU A 166 -12.97 -2.37 -4.75
N GLY A 167 -12.52 -2.95 -5.86
CA GLY A 167 -11.16 -3.44 -6.01
C GLY A 167 -10.27 -2.35 -6.57
N LEU A 168 -9.13 -2.12 -5.95
CA LEU A 168 -8.08 -1.23 -6.44
C LEU A 168 -6.78 -2.03 -6.56
N MET A 169 -6.09 -1.84 -7.66
CA MET A 169 -4.70 -2.22 -7.81
C MET A 169 -3.89 -0.99 -8.16
N PHE A 170 -2.79 -0.77 -7.46
CA PHE A 170 -1.91 0.37 -7.72
C PHE A 170 -0.45 0.00 -7.55
N ASN A 171 0.45 0.73 -8.21
CA ASN A 171 1.87 0.59 -7.94
C ASN A 171 2.24 1.31 -6.63
N HIS A 172 2.83 0.60 -5.67
CA HIS A 172 3.19 1.18 -4.37
C HIS A 172 4.23 2.31 -4.47
N THR A 173 5.02 2.39 -5.55
CA THR A 173 5.95 3.51 -5.74
C THR A 173 5.25 4.87 -5.95
N ILE A 174 3.97 4.90 -6.31
CA ILE A 174 3.28 6.18 -6.58
C ILE A 174 2.62 6.78 -5.34
N MET A 175 2.23 5.96 -4.36
CA MET A 175 1.59 6.43 -3.13
C MET A 175 1.71 5.38 -2.02
N ASP A 176 1.72 5.84 -0.79
CA ASP A 176 1.57 5.01 0.40
C ASP A 176 0.08 4.85 0.78
N GLY A 177 -0.16 4.21 1.92
CA GLY A 177 -1.53 4.02 2.42
C GLY A 177 -2.27 5.34 2.69
N TYR A 178 -1.57 6.39 3.11
CA TYR A 178 -2.19 7.69 3.37
C TYR A 178 -2.59 8.39 2.07
N GLY A 179 -1.71 8.37 1.06
CA GLY A 179 -2.00 8.88 -0.28
C GLY A 179 -3.20 8.18 -0.93
N VAL A 180 -3.36 6.86 -0.75
CA VAL A 180 -4.56 6.13 -1.20
C VAL A 180 -5.83 6.69 -0.56
N VAL A 181 -5.80 6.94 0.76
CA VAL A 181 -6.96 7.47 1.49
C VAL A 181 -7.34 8.86 0.98
N LEU A 182 -6.37 9.76 0.81
CA LEU A 182 -6.62 11.11 0.28
C LEU A 182 -7.19 11.06 -1.14
N PHE A 183 -6.60 10.24 -2.01
CA PHE A 183 -7.08 10.09 -3.38
C PHE A 183 -8.52 9.53 -3.44
N LEU A 184 -8.83 8.46 -2.71
CA LEU A 184 -10.18 7.90 -2.68
C LEU A 184 -11.20 8.83 -2.02
N THR A 185 -10.77 9.67 -1.07
CA THR A 185 -11.61 10.72 -0.47
C THR A 185 -11.95 11.77 -1.51
N ALA A 186 -10.96 12.27 -2.25
CA ALA A 186 -11.16 13.21 -3.35
C ALA A 186 -12.10 12.65 -4.43
N VAL A 187 -11.96 11.37 -4.80
CA VAL A 187 -12.88 10.69 -5.72
C VAL A 187 -14.31 10.69 -5.17
N CYS A 188 -14.51 10.37 -3.89
CA CYS A 188 -15.83 10.40 -3.27
C CYS A 188 -16.45 11.81 -3.26
N GLU A 189 -15.69 12.82 -2.85
CA GLU A 189 -16.14 14.22 -2.83
C GLU A 189 -16.62 14.67 -4.21
N LEU A 190 -15.82 14.40 -5.25
CA LEU A 190 -16.09 14.83 -6.61
C LEU A 190 -17.15 13.96 -7.32
N ALA A 191 -17.33 12.71 -6.90
CA ALA A 191 -18.41 11.83 -7.38
C ALA A 191 -19.79 12.31 -6.89
N THR A 192 -19.89 12.84 -5.66
CA THR A 192 -21.18 13.24 -5.08
C THR A 192 -21.71 14.58 -5.58
N GLY A 193 -20.99 15.26 -6.49
CA GLY A 193 -21.43 16.47 -7.20
C GLY A 193 -21.45 17.75 -6.36
N GLY A 194 -21.16 17.68 -5.06
CA GLY A 194 -21.18 18.84 -4.16
C GLY A 194 -19.88 19.66 -4.16
N ALA A 195 -18.76 19.08 -4.61
CA ALA A 195 -17.45 19.72 -4.58
C ALA A 195 -16.92 20.02 -5.99
N LEU A 196 -16.30 21.19 -6.16
CA LEU A 196 -15.59 21.58 -7.39
C LEU A 196 -14.11 21.18 -7.37
N ALA A 197 -13.55 20.95 -6.18
CA ALA A 197 -12.17 20.53 -5.94
C ALA A 197 -12.10 19.63 -4.70
N PRO A 198 -11.05 18.80 -4.57
CA PRO A 198 -10.77 18.05 -3.35
C PRO A 198 -10.60 18.98 -2.14
N SER A 199 -11.04 18.53 -0.97
CA SER A 199 -10.82 19.25 0.31
C SER A 199 -9.34 19.41 0.65
N VAL A 200 -8.52 18.45 0.23
CA VAL A 200 -7.06 18.49 0.33
C VAL A 200 -6.47 18.39 -1.06
N LEU A 201 -5.82 19.46 -1.52
CA LEU A 201 -5.17 19.50 -2.82
C LEU A 201 -3.88 18.66 -2.80
N PRO A 202 -3.65 17.81 -3.82
CA PRO A 202 -2.40 17.08 -3.91
C PRO A 202 -1.23 18.02 -4.23
N VAL A 203 -0.10 17.78 -3.58
CA VAL A 203 1.19 18.37 -3.92
C VAL A 203 2.11 17.27 -4.46
N TRP A 204 2.99 17.62 -5.40
CA TRP A 204 3.98 16.66 -5.90
C TRP A 204 5.20 16.64 -4.98
N GLU A 205 5.99 17.72 -4.99
CA GLU A 205 7.14 18.02 -4.11
C GLU A 205 8.00 16.82 -3.66
N ARG A 206 8.16 15.80 -4.53
CA ARG A 206 8.91 14.57 -4.23
C ARG A 206 10.40 14.83 -4.10
N GLU A 207 10.87 15.93 -4.68
CA GLU A 207 12.23 16.44 -4.54
C GLU A 207 12.62 16.69 -3.09
N LEU A 208 11.68 17.02 -2.20
CA LEU A 208 11.93 17.20 -0.76
C LEU A 208 12.41 15.92 -0.07
N LEU A 209 12.13 14.76 -0.68
CA LEU A 209 12.52 13.43 -0.19
C LEU A 209 13.60 12.79 -1.10
N THR A 210 14.32 13.62 -1.85
CA THR A 210 15.44 13.20 -2.69
C THR A 210 16.73 13.69 -2.06
N SER A 211 17.74 12.83 -2.02
CA SER A 211 19.07 13.23 -1.55
C SER A 211 19.74 14.16 -2.56
N ASP A 212 20.30 15.27 -2.06
CA ASP A 212 21.10 16.17 -2.90
C ASP A 212 22.39 15.45 -3.33
N ALA A 213 22.41 14.96 -4.56
CA ALA A 213 23.58 14.32 -5.15
C ALA A 213 24.75 15.30 -5.40
N GLY A 214 24.66 16.57 -4.95
CA GLY A 214 25.59 17.66 -5.25
C GLY A 214 26.26 18.34 -4.06
N ALA A 215 25.99 17.96 -2.81
CA ALA A 215 26.63 18.57 -1.64
C ALA A 215 27.89 17.79 -1.21
N GLU A 216 28.91 17.70 -2.06
CA GLU A 216 30.28 17.60 -1.55
C GLU A 216 30.68 18.98 -1.02
N SER A 217 30.17 19.36 0.16
CA SER A 217 30.53 20.64 0.78
C SER A 217 31.85 20.52 1.54
N SER A 218 32.85 21.19 0.97
CA SER A 218 34.05 21.65 1.63
C SER A 218 33.68 22.59 2.79
N THR A 219 33.52 22.10 4.01
CA THR A 219 33.70 22.93 5.22
C THR A 219 34.04 22.10 6.45
N SER A 220 35.16 22.48 7.05
CA SER A 220 35.68 22.04 8.34
C SER A 220 34.87 22.57 9.52
N GLY A 221 34.61 21.72 10.51
CA GLY A 221 34.63 22.13 11.92
C GLY A 221 33.30 22.27 12.67
N ALA A 222 33.07 21.29 13.55
CA ALA A 222 32.45 21.36 14.87
C ALA A 222 30.91 21.29 15.04
N MET A 223 30.52 20.16 15.67
CA MET A 223 29.40 19.93 16.61
C MET A 223 27.97 19.73 16.07
N ARG A 224 27.68 18.47 15.69
CA ARG A 224 26.70 17.60 16.40
C ARG A 224 26.83 16.17 15.86
N ALA A 225 27.70 15.39 16.50
CA ALA A 225 27.77 13.95 16.33
C ALA A 225 26.99 13.31 17.47
N ASP A 226 25.83 12.72 17.16
CA ASP A 226 25.36 11.40 17.61
C ASP A 226 23.83 11.33 17.51
N GLU A 227 23.34 10.54 16.54
CA GLU A 227 22.04 9.84 16.68
C GLU A 227 21.79 8.74 15.61
N HIS A 228 22.64 8.59 14.59
CA HIS A 228 22.45 7.56 13.56
C HIS A 228 23.34 6.30 13.69
N ALA A 229 23.91 6.04 14.87
CA ALA A 229 24.69 4.83 15.15
C ALA A 229 23.86 3.55 15.36
N MET A 230 22.64 3.45 14.81
CA MET A 230 21.74 2.31 15.05
C MET A 230 21.99 1.09 14.15
N TYR A 231 23.00 1.15 13.26
CA TYR A 231 23.35 0.06 12.34
C TYR A 231 24.87 -0.20 12.23
N SER A 232 25.61 -0.15 13.33
CA SER A 232 26.98 -0.69 13.36
C SER A 232 27.10 -1.83 14.36
N SER A 233 27.41 -3.02 13.83
CA SER A 233 27.82 -4.17 14.62
C SER A 233 29.10 -3.81 15.38
N ASN A 234 29.02 -3.96 16.71
CA ASN A 234 30.11 -3.73 17.63
C ASN A 234 31.17 -4.82 17.44
N ASN A 235 32.31 -4.49 16.83
CA ASN A 235 33.52 -5.27 16.98
C ASN A 235 34.68 -4.36 17.34
N ASN A 236 35.36 -4.72 18.43
CA ASN A 236 36.33 -3.90 19.11
C ASN A 236 37.58 -3.60 18.27
N ASN A 237 38.14 -2.43 18.58
CA ASN A 237 39.53 -1.98 18.38
C ASN A 237 39.96 -1.28 17.08
N LYS A 238 40.63 -0.14 17.36
CA LYS A 238 41.49 0.73 16.53
C LYS A 238 40.82 1.81 15.69
N LYS A 239 40.82 3.00 16.31
CA LYS A 239 40.98 4.35 15.71
C LYS A 239 41.58 4.29 14.30
N ARG A 240 40.75 4.55 13.30
CA ARG A 240 41.22 5.04 12.00
C ARG A 240 40.13 5.91 11.40
N ARG A 241 40.32 7.24 11.49
CA ARG A 241 39.60 8.22 10.68
C ARG A 241 39.71 7.79 9.22
N ARG A 242 38.63 7.29 8.63
CA ARG A 242 38.53 7.07 7.19
C ARG A 242 37.63 8.16 6.64
N HIS A 243 38.18 8.95 5.71
CA HIS A 243 37.39 9.80 4.83
C HIS A 243 36.26 8.94 4.23
N PHE A 244 35.04 9.49 4.20
CA PHE A 244 33.94 8.93 3.43
C PHE A 244 34.35 9.00 1.95
N LYS A 245 34.96 7.93 1.44
CA LYS A 245 34.81 7.61 0.02
C LYS A 245 33.32 7.33 -0.15
N LEU A 246 32.71 8.02 -1.13
CA LEU A 246 31.45 7.64 -1.77
C LEU A 246 31.31 6.13 -1.66
N LEU A 247 30.46 5.69 -0.73
CA LEU A 247 30.25 4.28 -0.49
C LEU A 247 29.78 3.74 -1.83
N ASP A 248 30.64 2.92 -2.40
CA ASP A 248 30.35 2.04 -3.52
C ASP A 248 29.10 1.22 -3.13
N LEU A 249 27.94 1.82 -3.39
CA LEU A 249 26.61 1.33 -3.04
C LEU A 249 26.37 -0.01 -3.74
N GLU A 250 27.05 -0.27 -4.85
CA GLU A 250 27.08 -1.58 -5.51
C GLU A 250 27.81 -2.62 -4.64
N ARG A 251 28.92 -2.26 -4.01
CA ARG A 251 29.69 -3.18 -3.15
C ARG A 251 29.05 -3.38 -1.77
N TRP A 252 28.41 -2.37 -1.18
CA TRP A 252 27.68 -2.52 0.09
C TRP A 252 26.32 -3.22 -0.09
N ALA A 253 25.61 -2.94 -1.19
CA ALA A 253 24.48 -3.77 -1.60
C ALA A 253 24.93 -5.22 -1.79
N SER A 254 26.07 -5.49 -2.44
CA SER A 254 26.55 -6.88 -2.59
C SER A 254 26.88 -7.62 -1.28
N MET A 255 27.21 -6.88 -0.20
CA MET A 255 27.83 -7.44 1.03
C MET A 255 26.87 -7.50 2.22
N VAL A 256 25.82 -6.66 2.29
CA VAL A 256 24.83 -6.67 3.39
C VAL A 256 23.41 -7.01 2.91
N MET A 257 23.07 -6.68 1.65
CA MET A 257 21.74 -6.88 1.07
C MET A 257 21.87 -7.17 -0.42
N ASN A 258 22.40 -8.34 -0.79
CA ASN A 258 22.67 -8.69 -2.18
C ASN A 258 21.34 -8.89 -2.92
N PHE A 259 20.74 -7.80 -3.41
CA PHE A 259 19.40 -7.77 -3.98
C PHE A 259 19.26 -8.63 -5.23
N ASP A 260 20.33 -8.84 -6.01
CA ASP A 260 20.34 -9.79 -7.12
C ASP A 260 20.35 -11.25 -6.64
N LYS A 261 21.06 -11.57 -5.55
CA LYS A 261 20.91 -12.88 -4.86
C LYS A 261 19.57 -13.03 -4.14
N MET A 262 18.96 -11.96 -3.64
CA MET A 262 17.64 -11.96 -2.98
C MET A 262 16.49 -12.06 -3.99
N ALA A 263 16.66 -11.48 -5.17
CA ALA A 263 15.76 -11.64 -6.32
C ALA A 263 15.92 -13.04 -6.94
N ALA A 264 17.14 -13.59 -6.96
CA ALA A 264 17.41 -14.97 -7.41
C ALA A 264 17.03 -16.04 -6.37
N ASN A 265 16.90 -15.70 -5.08
CA ASN A 265 16.62 -16.65 -4.01
C ASN A 265 15.61 -16.07 -2.99
N PRO A 266 14.31 -16.37 -3.15
CA PRO A 266 13.23 -15.70 -2.42
C PRO A 266 13.08 -16.24 -0.99
N ARG A 267 14.14 -16.32 -0.19
CA ARG A 267 14.07 -16.86 1.19
C ARG A 267 14.01 -15.77 2.26
N TYR A 268 14.37 -14.53 1.94
CA TYR A 268 14.66 -13.56 3.00
C TYR A 268 13.60 -12.51 3.28
N PHE A 269 12.68 -12.19 2.38
CA PHE A 269 11.55 -11.29 2.73
C PHE A 269 10.22 -11.57 2.03
N PHE A 270 10.23 -12.38 0.98
CA PHE A 270 9.05 -12.98 0.38
C PHE A 270 9.39 -14.42 0.03
N PHE A 271 8.92 -15.36 0.85
CA PHE A 271 9.18 -16.78 0.68
C PHE A 271 8.86 -17.25 -0.75
N SER A 272 9.77 -18.02 -1.34
CA SER A 272 9.67 -18.53 -2.71
C SER A 272 8.29 -19.15 -2.97
N ASN A 273 7.82 -19.03 -4.22
CA ASN A 273 6.57 -19.66 -4.67
C ASN A 273 6.50 -21.17 -4.36
N LYS A 274 7.61 -21.84 -4.03
CA LYS A 274 7.66 -23.25 -3.62
C LYS A 274 7.10 -23.52 -2.21
N LEU A 275 7.11 -22.53 -1.30
CA LEU A 275 6.60 -22.71 0.07
C LEU A 275 5.19 -22.15 0.29
N LYS A 276 4.65 -21.36 -0.65
CA LYS A 276 3.25 -20.87 -0.62
C LYS A 276 2.20 -21.93 -0.21
N PRO A 277 2.26 -23.21 -0.65
CA PRO A 277 1.26 -24.19 -0.24
C PRO A 277 1.32 -24.60 1.24
N PHE A 278 2.41 -24.29 1.96
CA PHE A 278 2.59 -24.65 3.38
C PHE A 278 2.29 -23.53 4.37
N PHE A 279 2.04 -22.30 3.88
CA PHE A 279 1.71 -21.18 4.74
C PHE A 279 0.21 -21.01 4.89
N LEU A 280 -0.25 -21.00 6.14
CA LEU A 280 -1.63 -20.68 6.48
C LEU A 280 -1.75 -19.20 6.82
N ARG A 281 -2.60 -18.48 6.10
CA ARG A 281 -2.99 -17.11 6.47
C ARG A 281 -4.21 -17.16 7.38
N ARG A 282 -4.09 -16.57 8.56
CA ARG A 282 -5.20 -16.36 9.51
C ARG A 282 -5.26 -14.89 9.93
N SER A 283 -6.45 -14.45 10.32
CA SER A 283 -6.67 -13.15 10.94
C SER A 283 -7.16 -13.35 12.36
N PHE A 284 -6.73 -12.46 13.24
CA PHE A 284 -7.11 -12.44 14.64
C PHE A 284 -7.67 -11.05 14.95
N THR A 285 -8.70 -11.01 15.79
CA THR A 285 -9.32 -9.75 16.24
C THR A 285 -8.94 -9.54 17.70
N LEU A 286 -8.25 -8.43 17.98
CA LEU A 286 -8.01 -7.96 19.34
C LEU A 286 -9.03 -6.87 19.64
N GLY A 287 -9.94 -7.14 20.57
CA GLY A 287 -10.94 -6.19 21.02
C GLY A 287 -10.39 -5.22 22.07
N PRO A 288 -11.23 -4.27 22.54
CA PRO A 288 -10.83 -3.31 23.56
C PRO A 288 -10.33 -3.97 24.86
N ARG A 289 -10.94 -5.09 25.26
CA ARG A 289 -10.57 -5.82 26.48
C ARG A 289 -9.17 -6.42 26.37
N GLU A 290 -8.86 -7.07 25.25
CA GLU A 290 -7.54 -7.66 25.01
C GLU A 290 -6.46 -6.59 24.93
N ILE A 291 -6.74 -5.46 24.26
CA ILE A 291 -5.81 -4.33 24.16
C ILE A 291 -5.52 -3.73 25.54
N LEU A 292 -6.55 -3.54 26.36
CA LEU A 292 -6.37 -3.02 27.72
C LEU A 292 -5.53 -3.96 28.58
N ALA A 293 -5.76 -5.28 28.48
CA ALA A 293 -4.96 -6.27 29.19
C ALA A 293 -3.48 -6.24 28.76
N LEU A 294 -3.20 -6.14 27.45
CA LEU A 294 -1.83 -6.01 26.94
C LEU A 294 -1.14 -4.75 27.46
N LYS A 295 -1.84 -3.61 27.49
CA LYS A 295 -1.31 -2.36 28.05
C LYS A 295 -1.03 -2.47 29.54
N ALA A 296 -1.95 -3.05 30.32
CA ALA A 296 -1.76 -3.26 31.75
C ALA A 296 -0.55 -4.16 32.04
N HIS A 297 -0.37 -5.23 31.25
CA HIS A 297 0.78 -6.11 31.38
C HIS A 297 2.10 -5.41 31.05
N ALA A 298 2.14 -4.64 29.95
CA ALA A 298 3.31 -3.84 29.59
C ALA A 298 3.67 -2.83 30.68
N SER A 299 2.65 -2.17 31.26
CA SER A 299 2.82 -1.21 32.35
C SER A 299 3.33 -1.84 33.65
N ALA A 300 2.97 -3.09 33.95
CA ALA A 300 3.40 -3.80 35.14
C ALA A 300 4.83 -4.39 35.03
N ALA A 301 5.33 -4.57 33.80
CA ALA A 301 6.60 -5.23 33.52
C ALA A 301 7.83 -4.29 33.46
N GLY A 302 7.64 -2.97 33.60
CA GLY A 302 8.73 -1.99 33.48
C GLY A 302 8.72 -0.91 34.56
N GLU A 303 9.90 -0.35 34.85
CA GLU A 303 10.03 0.92 35.55
C GLU A 303 9.31 2.01 34.74
N GLN A 304 8.16 2.45 35.23
CA GLN A 304 7.36 3.50 34.59
C GLN A 304 8.20 4.78 34.50
N ILE A 305 8.55 5.22 33.29
CA ILE A 305 8.96 6.61 33.09
C ILE A 305 7.70 7.45 33.30
N PRO A 306 7.64 8.33 34.32
CA PRO A 306 6.44 9.10 34.61
C PRO A 306 5.97 9.87 33.36
N GLY A 307 4.69 9.72 33.02
CA GLY A 307 4.07 10.40 31.87
C GLY A 307 4.23 9.70 30.51
N ARG A 308 4.87 8.52 30.42
CA ARG A 308 5.04 7.79 29.16
C ARG A 308 4.17 6.53 29.14
N TYR A 309 3.14 6.52 28.28
CA TYR A 309 2.24 5.37 28.10
C TYR A 309 2.55 4.62 26.81
N CYS A 310 2.50 3.29 26.83
CA CYS A 310 2.60 2.49 25.62
C CYS A 310 1.36 2.69 24.74
N THR A 311 1.59 3.01 23.47
CA THR A 311 0.54 3.10 22.46
C THR A 311 -0.06 1.72 22.16
N THR A 312 -1.27 1.70 21.58
CA THR A 312 -1.87 0.44 21.12
C THR A 312 -1.00 -0.26 20.07
N PHE A 313 -0.37 0.51 19.18
CA PHE A 313 0.50 -0.02 18.15
C PHE A 313 1.71 -0.75 18.76
N GLU A 314 2.42 -0.10 19.69
CA GLU A 314 3.61 -0.69 20.33
C GLU A 314 3.29 -1.99 21.06
N VAL A 315 2.22 -2.04 21.88
CA VAL A 315 1.88 -3.25 22.64
C VAL A 315 1.43 -4.40 21.73
N VAL A 316 0.71 -4.10 20.66
CA VAL A 316 0.26 -5.11 19.69
C VAL A 316 1.45 -5.63 18.88
N VAL A 317 2.32 -4.76 18.38
CA VAL A 317 3.52 -5.15 17.62
C VAL A 317 4.48 -5.96 18.49
N ALA A 318 4.73 -5.53 19.73
CA ALA A 318 5.59 -6.27 20.66
C ALA A 318 5.02 -7.66 20.96
N CYS A 319 3.71 -7.77 21.20
CA CYS A 319 3.02 -9.05 21.39
C CYS A 319 3.15 -9.95 20.16
N LEU A 320 2.84 -9.44 18.97
CA LEU A 320 2.97 -10.18 17.71
C LEU A 320 4.39 -10.64 17.45
N TRP A 321 5.38 -9.79 17.72
CA TRP A 321 6.78 -10.12 17.57
C TRP A 321 7.19 -11.25 18.52
N LYS A 322 6.83 -11.17 19.81
CA LYS A 322 7.08 -12.23 20.79
C LYS A 322 6.43 -13.55 20.38
N CYS A 323 5.14 -13.52 20.02
CA CYS A 323 4.41 -14.70 19.56
C CYS A 323 5.02 -15.31 18.29
N ARG A 324 5.44 -14.48 17.33
CA ARG A 324 6.12 -14.94 16.11
C ARG A 324 7.45 -15.61 16.43
N THR A 325 8.27 -15.03 17.30
CA THR A 325 9.56 -15.60 17.70
C THR A 325 9.36 -16.95 18.38
N ILE A 326 8.41 -17.05 19.33
CA ILE A 326 8.08 -18.32 19.98
C ILE A 326 7.58 -19.36 18.97
N GLY A 327 6.71 -18.96 18.03
CA GLY A 327 6.13 -19.88 17.05
C GLY A 327 7.10 -20.35 15.98
N LEU A 328 8.11 -19.54 15.63
CA LEU A 328 9.15 -19.91 14.66
C LEU A 328 10.30 -20.69 15.28
N GLN A 329 10.49 -20.61 16.60
CA GLN A 329 11.59 -21.25 17.34
C GLN A 329 12.95 -21.06 16.63
N PRO A 330 13.37 -19.81 16.35
CA PRO A 330 14.67 -19.57 15.75
C PRO A 330 15.79 -20.02 16.72
N ASP A 331 17.00 -20.16 16.20
CA ASP A 331 18.19 -20.34 17.04
C ASP A 331 18.21 -19.25 18.14
N PRO A 332 18.41 -19.61 19.43
CA PRO A 332 18.41 -18.64 20.53
C PRO A 332 19.42 -17.49 20.38
N ASN A 333 20.49 -17.68 19.61
CA ASN A 333 21.49 -16.66 19.33
C ASN A 333 21.21 -15.86 18.05
N ALA A 334 20.16 -16.22 17.29
CA ALA A 334 19.78 -15.50 16.09
C ALA A 334 19.16 -14.14 16.45
N THR A 335 19.61 -13.10 15.75
CA THR A 335 18.97 -11.79 15.82
C THR A 335 17.65 -11.83 15.05
N VAL A 336 16.54 -11.64 15.77
CA VAL A 336 15.22 -11.41 15.18
C VAL A 336 14.95 -9.92 15.17
N ARG A 337 14.34 -9.38 14.10
CA ARG A 337 13.94 -7.97 14.00
C ARG A 337 12.48 -7.86 13.60
N VAL A 338 11.84 -6.78 14.06
CA VAL A 338 10.58 -6.27 13.48
C VAL A 338 10.98 -5.36 12.33
N THR A 339 10.40 -5.57 11.16
CA THR A 339 10.69 -4.84 9.92
C THR A 339 9.40 -4.43 9.26
#